data_AF-A0A451BSJ5-F1
#
_entry.id   AF-A0A451BSJ5-F1
#
_cell.length_a   1.000
_cell.length_b   1.000
_cell.length_c   1.000
_cell.angle_alpha   90.00
_cell.angle_beta   90.00
_cell.angle_gamma   90.00
#
_symmetry.space_group_name_H-M   'P 1'
#
loop_
_entity.id
_entity.type
_entity.pdbx_description
1 polymer ?
#
loop_
_entity_poly.entity_id
_entity_poly.type
_entity_poly.pdbx_seq_one_letter_code
_entity_poly.pdbx_strand_id
1 'polypeptide(L)'
;MIKQTIGELLEEKVVLDIEGIDRMYLNLYQPMLQTGGGVSTFFREEHRGAKVTSTALMSPMTKSFIHDIYSFAKQEGVDIVSFDKGQSKDEVTQRYLAKFSAQEGVLYIGKAQEKFNTFRTSKKFSTDTGQPFPWLTRGMVMCNQYYFYVVDEDFGPLFIKFSSYFPYTARICINGHEYAKRQLAIEGIEFEALDNGILSCADPVRLQQILDELDETKIEALVYKWLDRLPDPFVREDHEAGYNYRISILQAEFSRTQVFDRPLSGRHLFEEVIRENLDLGRPSKVSLIFNRGINKRTPGTFQTRVITQGVIPSLHVSYKSSKIKQYFKEDHALRTETTINNTHDFGLGRSLKNLPELRAIGFAANCRLLEVETISQDCSLAEGVFEQVTRPQIIDGKRVSGLRFDDHRVIGLLQTLCGFLLLPNGFSNSSMREWMAQILGIPADQYSPGRMTYDLRRLRLHGLIERIPHTHRYQVTEMGTRIAFFFTKIHSRIFRPGLSQLFNGCPKAPNRMITTAINKLDHAIASL
;
A
#
# COMPACT_ATOMS: atom_id res chain seq x y z
N MET A 1 -23.46 -23.16 15.03
CA MET A 1 -23.14 -22.27 13.91
C MET A 1 -21.88 -22.83 13.28
N ILE A 2 -21.96 -23.43 12.10
CA ILE A 2 -20.80 -24.02 11.42
C ILE A 2 -19.91 -22.84 11.04
N LYS A 3 -18.80 -22.65 11.76
CA LYS A 3 -17.82 -21.60 11.45
C LYS A 3 -16.99 -22.11 10.27
N GLN A 4 -17.27 -21.60 9.07
CA GLN A 4 -16.36 -21.78 7.94
C GLN A 4 -15.13 -20.88 8.14
N THR A 5 -13.95 -21.38 7.79
CA THR A 5 -12.71 -20.60 7.87
C THR A 5 -12.57 -19.64 6.69
N ILE A 6 -11.65 -18.67 6.78
CA ILE A 6 -11.30 -17.76 5.68
C ILE A 6 -10.89 -18.55 4.45
N GLY A 7 -10.07 -19.59 4.63
CA GLY A 7 -9.63 -20.44 3.51
C GLY A 7 -10.80 -21.10 2.78
N GLU A 8 -11.68 -21.76 3.53
CA GLU A 8 -12.88 -22.42 2.95
C GLU A 8 -13.79 -21.42 2.22
N LEU A 9 -13.98 -20.23 2.80
CA LEU A 9 -14.81 -19.19 2.18
C LEU A 9 -14.15 -18.60 0.92
N LEU A 10 -12.83 -18.38 0.93
CA LEU A 10 -12.11 -17.88 -0.23
C LEU A 10 -12.08 -18.92 -1.37
N GLU A 11 -11.99 -20.21 -1.04
CA GLU A 11 -11.93 -21.30 -2.03
C GLU A 11 -13.31 -21.63 -2.61
N GLU A 12 -14.34 -21.74 -1.76
CA GLU A 12 -15.65 -22.26 -2.20
C GLU A 12 -16.65 -21.18 -2.64
N LYS A 13 -16.45 -19.93 -2.23
CA LYS A 13 -17.47 -18.87 -2.39
C LYS A 13 -17.04 -17.72 -3.28
N VAL A 14 -15.78 -17.66 -3.71
CA VAL A 14 -15.31 -16.60 -4.62
C VAL A 14 -15.65 -16.96 -6.06
N VAL A 15 -16.37 -16.08 -6.75
CA VAL A 15 -16.79 -16.24 -8.15
C VAL A 15 -15.96 -15.40 -9.13
N LEU A 16 -15.27 -14.38 -8.61
CA LEU A 16 -14.34 -13.54 -9.37
C LEU A 16 -13.18 -13.12 -8.46
N ASP A 17 -11.95 -13.36 -8.88
CA ASP A 17 -10.73 -12.95 -8.17
C ASP A 17 -9.82 -12.24 -9.17
N ILE A 18 -9.62 -10.93 -8.97
CA ILE A 18 -8.86 -10.09 -9.89
C ILE A 18 -7.86 -9.21 -9.15
N GLU A 19 -6.69 -9.02 -9.75
CA GLU A 19 -5.64 -8.12 -9.30
C GLU A 19 -5.40 -7.01 -10.32
N GLY A 20 -5.32 -5.76 -9.85
CA GLY A 20 -5.13 -4.61 -10.73
C GLY A 20 -4.65 -3.35 -10.01
N ILE A 21 -4.13 -2.41 -10.79
CA ILE A 21 -3.87 -1.04 -10.32
C ILE A 21 -5.23 -0.40 -10.01
N ASP A 22 -5.40 0.11 -8.79
CA ASP A 22 -6.62 0.83 -8.41
C ASP A 22 -6.52 2.30 -8.81
N ARG A 23 -5.89 3.13 -7.98
CA ARG A 23 -5.56 4.52 -8.32
C ARG A 23 -4.07 4.72 -8.43
N MET A 24 -3.66 5.51 -9.41
CA MET A 24 -2.27 5.95 -9.51
C MET A 24 -2.20 7.46 -9.67
N TYR A 25 -1.51 8.10 -8.72
CA TYR A 25 -1.18 9.52 -8.76
C TYR A 25 0.24 9.68 -9.26
N LEU A 26 0.38 10.32 -10.42
CA LEU A 26 1.66 10.66 -11.01
C LEU A 26 1.93 12.16 -10.89
N ASN A 27 3.21 12.49 -10.87
CA ASN A 27 3.73 13.84 -10.89
C ASN A 27 4.44 14.08 -12.22
N LEU A 28 4.01 15.12 -12.91
CA LEU A 28 4.61 15.64 -14.12
C LEU A 28 5.43 16.85 -13.72
N TYR A 29 6.74 16.71 -13.76
CA TYR A 29 7.66 17.78 -13.38
C TYR A 29 8.65 18.04 -14.50
N GLN A 30 9.14 19.27 -14.58
CA GLN A 30 10.24 19.63 -15.47
C GLN A 30 11.58 19.46 -14.73
N PRO A 31 12.40 18.43 -15.03
CA PRO A 31 13.63 18.12 -14.29
C PRO A 31 14.62 19.29 -14.15
N MET A 32 14.84 20.05 -15.21
CA MET A 32 15.81 21.14 -15.24
C MET A 32 15.35 22.32 -14.37
N LEU A 33 14.06 22.47 -14.11
CA LEU A 33 13.51 23.56 -13.31
C LEU A 33 13.31 23.18 -11.84
N GLN A 34 13.94 22.10 -11.38
CA GLN A 34 13.81 21.67 -9.98
C GLN A 34 14.77 22.38 -9.01
N THR A 35 15.80 23.05 -9.52
CA THR A 35 16.82 23.76 -8.74
C THR A 35 16.90 25.23 -9.12
N GLY A 36 17.37 26.10 -8.21
CA GLY A 36 17.53 27.53 -8.50
C GLY A 36 18.51 27.80 -9.65
N GLY A 37 19.56 26.96 -9.78
CA GLY A 37 20.51 27.03 -10.88
C GLY A 37 19.85 26.77 -12.24
N GLY A 38 19.08 25.68 -12.37
CA GLY A 38 18.41 25.38 -13.63
C GLY A 38 17.30 26.37 -14.00
N VAL A 39 16.62 26.96 -13.01
CA VAL A 39 15.72 28.11 -13.25
C VAL A 39 16.48 29.34 -13.72
N SER A 40 17.70 29.54 -13.22
CA SER A 40 18.54 30.65 -13.65
C SER A 40 18.95 30.45 -15.11
N THR A 41 19.44 29.25 -15.49
CA THR A 41 19.71 28.87 -16.88
C THR A 41 18.52 29.08 -17.81
N PHE A 42 17.32 28.65 -17.40
CA PHE A 42 16.11 28.81 -18.22
C PHE A 42 15.77 30.27 -18.55
N PHE A 43 15.95 31.18 -17.59
CA PHE A 43 15.61 32.59 -17.81
C PHE A 43 16.76 33.40 -18.41
N ARG A 44 18.02 33.00 -18.20
CA ARG A 44 19.19 33.79 -18.63
C ARG A 44 19.43 33.72 -20.13
N GLU A 45 20.48 34.41 -20.57
CA GLU A 45 20.99 34.44 -21.94
C GLU A 45 21.10 33.07 -22.61
N GLU A 46 21.28 32.00 -21.83
CA GLU A 46 21.33 30.61 -22.31
C GLU A 46 20.02 30.15 -22.98
N HIS A 47 18.86 30.73 -22.64
CA HIS A 47 17.58 30.33 -23.25
C HIS A 47 16.60 31.50 -23.49
N ARG A 48 16.19 32.24 -22.45
CA ARG A 48 15.19 33.33 -22.56
C ARG A 48 15.76 34.75 -22.53
N GLY A 49 17.08 34.91 -22.59
CA GLY A 49 17.72 36.21 -22.85
C GLY A 49 17.75 37.20 -21.67
N ALA A 50 17.31 36.83 -20.46
CA ALA A 50 17.29 37.77 -19.35
C ALA A 50 18.69 37.96 -18.73
N LYS A 51 19.06 39.21 -18.45
CA LYS A 51 20.35 39.51 -17.81
C LYS A 51 20.40 39.04 -16.34
N VAL A 52 19.27 39.10 -15.64
CA VAL A 52 19.15 38.79 -14.21
C VAL A 52 17.90 37.96 -13.97
N THR A 53 18.06 36.77 -13.39
CA THR A 53 16.91 35.93 -13.02
C THR A 53 16.24 36.42 -11.74
N SER A 54 14.95 36.70 -11.82
CA SER A 54 14.10 36.95 -10.66
C SER A 54 12.71 36.37 -10.88
N THR A 55 11.95 36.20 -9.80
CA THR A 55 10.55 35.74 -9.86
C THR A 55 9.64 36.64 -10.68
N ALA A 56 10.02 37.91 -10.93
CA ALA A 56 9.28 38.80 -11.82
C ALA A 56 9.20 38.26 -13.27
N LEU A 57 10.21 37.51 -13.72
CA LEU A 57 10.23 36.90 -15.05
C LEU A 57 9.22 35.74 -15.21
N MET A 58 8.76 35.16 -14.09
CA MET A 58 7.76 34.09 -14.09
C MET A 58 6.32 34.63 -14.26
N SER A 59 6.12 35.93 -13.99
CA SER A 59 4.78 36.55 -14.01
C SER A 59 4.16 36.60 -15.41
N PRO A 60 4.87 37.04 -16.48
CA PRO A 60 4.34 36.99 -17.84
C PRO A 60 3.93 35.59 -18.30
N MET A 61 4.78 34.58 -18.07
CA MET A 61 4.46 33.17 -18.40
C MET A 61 3.23 32.69 -17.65
N THR A 62 3.13 33.01 -16.37
CA THR A 62 1.97 32.65 -15.54
C THR A 62 0.68 33.29 -16.06
N LYS A 63 0.74 34.57 -16.45
CA LYS A 63 -0.42 35.28 -17.01
C LYS A 63 -0.84 34.70 -18.37
N SER A 64 0.13 34.40 -19.24
CA SER A 64 -0.13 33.74 -20.53
C SER A 64 -0.81 32.39 -20.31
N PHE A 65 -0.19 31.53 -19.51
CA PHE A 65 -0.73 30.20 -19.25
C PHE A 65 -2.15 30.25 -18.67
N ILE A 66 -2.41 31.13 -17.71
CA ILE A 66 -3.77 31.33 -17.18
C ILE A 66 -4.72 31.82 -18.28
N HIS A 67 -4.29 32.78 -19.12
CA HIS A 67 -5.11 33.23 -20.24
C HIS A 67 -5.46 32.07 -21.18
N ASP A 68 -4.47 31.23 -21.53
CA ASP A 68 -4.64 30.09 -22.42
C ASP A 68 -5.62 29.05 -21.85
N ILE A 69 -5.62 28.83 -20.53
CA ILE A 69 -6.62 27.98 -19.85
C ILE A 69 -8.05 28.52 -20.02
N TYR A 70 -8.27 29.82 -19.85
CA TYR A 70 -9.61 30.40 -19.98
C TYR A 70 -10.05 30.47 -21.44
N SER A 71 -9.12 30.74 -22.36
CA SER A 71 -9.37 30.72 -23.80
C SER A 71 -9.73 29.30 -24.26
N PHE A 72 -9.00 28.28 -23.81
CA PHE A 72 -9.31 26.86 -24.04
C PHE A 72 -10.70 26.50 -23.51
N ALA A 73 -11.02 26.86 -22.26
CA ALA A 73 -12.34 26.58 -21.69
C ALA A 73 -13.48 27.18 -22.53
N LYS A 74 -13.30 28.40 -23.02
CA LYS A 74 -14.27 29.08 -23.90
C LYS A 74 -14.37 28.41 -25.26
N GLN A 75 -13.25 27.98 -25.85
CA GLN A 75 -13.22 27.31 -27.14
C GLN A 75 -13.91 25.95 -27.10
N GLU A 76 -13.61 25.15 -26.08
CA GLU A 76 -14.20 23.82 -25.88
C GLU A 76 -15.63 23.87 -25.29
N GLY A 77 -16.10 25.05 -24.88
CA GLY A 77 -17.42 25.23 -24.29
C GLY A 77 -17.58 24.57 -22.92
N VAL A 78 -16.50 24.45 -22.15
CA VAL A 78 -16.48 23.78 -20.84
C VAL A 78 -16.44 24.79 -19.68
N ASP A 79 -17.05 24.42 -18.56
CA ASP A 79 -17.11 25.28 -17.37
C ASP A 79 -15.77 25.36 -16.64
N ILE A 80 -15.48 26.54 -16.05
CA ILE A 80 -14.46 26.68 -15.00
C ILE A 80 -15.16 26.78 -13.64
N VAL A 81 -15.07 25.71 -12.84
CA VAL A 81 -15.75 25.59 -11.54
C VAL A 81 -14.78 25.90 -10.41
N SER A 82 -15.04 26.94 -9.61
CA SER A 82 -14.25 27.21 -8.40
C SER A 82 -14.74 26.32 -7.25
N PHE A 83 -13.84 25.55 -6.64
CA PHE A 83 -14.18 24.65 -5.55
C PHE A 83 -14.24 25.39 -4.20
N ASP A 84 -15.34 25.19 -3.48
CA ASP A 84 -15.49 25.67 -2.11
C ASP A 84 -14.72 24.81 -1.11
N LYS A 85 -14.36 25.41 0.04
CA LYS A 85 -13.66 24.70 1.11
C LYS A 85 -14.54 23.57 1.65
N GLY A 86 -14.06 22.33 1.54
CA GLY A 86 -14.76 21.14 2.03
C GLY A 86 -15.78 20.57 1.05
N GLN A 87 -15.94 21.17 -0.13
CA GLN A 87 -16.77 20.61 -1.20
C GLN A 87 -16.18 19.29 -1.70
N SER A 88 -17.01 18.26 -1.82
CA SER A 88 -16.62 17.00 -2.45
C SER A 88 -16.41 17.22 -3.94
N LYS A 89 -15.16 17.16 -4.38
CA LYS A 89 -14.82 17.28 -5.81
C LYS A 89 -15.44 16.11 -6.59
N ASP A 90 -15.47 14.92 -6.00
CA ASP A 90 -16.02 13.72 -6.64
C ASP A 90 -17.52 13.85 -6.90
N GLU A 91 -18.31 14.39 -5.96
CA GLU A 91 -19.74 14.63 -6.18
C GLU A 91 -19.99 15.65 -7.31
N VAL A 92 -19.14 16.67 -7.42
CA VAL A 92 -19.21 17.62 -8.54
C VAL A 92 -18.90 16.90 -9.85
N THR A 93 -17.81 16.14 -9.90
CA THR A 93 -17.42 15.38 -11.10
C THR A 93 -18.51 14.42 -11.55
N GLN A 94 -19.16 13.70 -10.62
CA GLN A 94 -20.24 12.76 -10.94
C GLN A 94 -21.43 13.45 -11.63
N ARG A 95 -21.78 14.69 -11.25
CA ARG A 95 -22.85 15.46 -11.92
C ARG A 95 -22.49 15.84 -13.35
N TYR A 96 -21.22 16.10 -13.63
CA TYR A 96 -20.73 16.38 -14.99
C TYR A 96 -20.67 15.09 -15.81
N LEU A 97 -20.15 14.00 -15.24
CA LEU A 97 -20.11 12.68 -15.89
C LEU A 97 -21.51 12.20 -16.31
N ALA A 98 -22.52 12.38 -15.47
CA ALA A 98 -23.90 11.99 -15.78
C ALA A 98 -24.50 12.72 -17.00
N LYS A 99 -23.92 13.86 -17.41
CA LYS A 99 -24.36 14.66 -18.57
C LYS A 99 -23.43 14.52 -19.78
N PHE A 100 -22.32 13.82 -19.64
CA PHE A 100 -21.32 13.69 -20.69
C PHE A 100 -21.74 12.61 -21.70
N SER A 101 -21.81 12.99 -22.98
CA SER A 101 -22.29 12.12 -24.06
C SER A 101 -21.21 11.75 -25.08
N ALA A 102 -20.07 12.45 -25.09
CA ALA A 102 -18.96 12.14 -25.98
C ALA A 102 -18.18 10.91 -25.48
N GLN A 103 -17.39 10.31 -26.36
CA GLN A 103 -16.51 9.20 -26.01
C GLN A 103 -15.24 9.69 -25.28
N GLU A 104 -14.75 10.86 -25.65
CA GLU A 104 -13.52 11.44 -25.13
C GLU A 104 -13.63 12.97 -25.09
N GLY A 105 -13.06 13.61 -24.08
CA GLY A 105 -13.05 15.08 -23.98
C GLY A 105 -12.86 15.62 -22.56
N VAL A 106 -12.77 16.95 -22.46
CA VAL A 106 -12.72 17.65 -21.17
C VAL A 106 -14.14 17.83 -20.64
N LEU A 107 -14.39 17.40 -19.39
CA LEU A 107 -15.68 17.54 -18.73
C LEU A 107 -15.88 18.98 -18.24
N TYR A 108 -14.92 19.47 -17.46
CA TYR A 108 -14.86 20.81 -16.90
C TYR A 108 -13.48 21.06 -16.29
N ILE A 109 -13.20 22.31 -15.95
CA ILE A 109 -11.96 22.71 -15.31
C ILE A 109 -12.26 23.16 -13.87
N GLY A 110 -11.82 22.38 -12.89
CA GLY A 110 -11.89 22.76 -11.49
C GLY A 110 -10.79 23.75 -11.09
N LYS A 111 -11.09 24.74 -10.25
CA LYS A 111 -10.14 25.73 -9.74
C LYS A 111 -10.13 25.72 -8.22
N ALA A 112 -8.98 25.52 -7.61
CA ALA A 112 -8.81 25.58 -6.15
C ALA A 112 -7.54 26.33 -5.75
N GLN A 113 -7.58 27.08 -4.65
CA GLN A 113 -6.37 27.65 -4.05
C GLN A 113 -5.71 26.63 -3.12
N GLU A 114 -4.46 26.28 -3.42
CA GLU A 114 -3.72 25.29 -2.65
C GLU A 114 -2.28 25.71 -2.41
N LYS A 115 -1.69 25.14 -1.35
CA LYS A 115 -0.28 25.34 -1.03
C LYS A 115 0.59 24.63 -2.08
N PHE A 116 1.53 25.37 -2.67
CA PHE A 116 2.44 24.89 -3.70
C PHE A 116 3.88 25.31 -3.40
N ASN A 117 4.83 24.41 -3.61
CA ASN A 117 6.25 24.68 -3.38
C ASN A 117 6.90 25.24 -4.66
N THR A 118 7.12 26.55 -4.69
CA THR A 118 7.67 27.29 -5.84
C THR A 118 9.05 27.88 -5.52
N PHE A 119 9.57 28.74 -6.40
CA PHE A 119 10.74 29.56 -6.15
C PHE A 119 10.35 30.94 -5.64
N ARG A 120 11.10 31.40 -4.64
CA ARG A 120 11.09 32.77 -4.15
C ARG A 120 12.46 33.38 -4.41
N THR A 121 12.49 34.68 -4.70
CA THR A 121 13.74 35.43 -4.81
C THR A 121 14.05 36.06 -3.45
N SER A 122 15.20 35.75 -2.88
CA SER A 122 15.79 36.50 -1.78
C SER A 122 17.03 37.27 -2.25
N LYS A 123 17.43 38.29 -1.49
CA LYS A 123 18.66 39.05 -1.75
C LYS A 123 19.81 38.38 -0.99
N LYS A 124 20.89 38.04 -1.68
CA LYS A 124 22.17 37.65 -1.08
C LYS A 124 23.25 38.66 -1.46
N PHE A 125 24.37 38.65 -0.75
CA PHE A 125 25.51 39.53 -1.00
C PHE A 125 26.73 38.68 -1.33
N SER A 126 27.47 39.07 -2.36
CA SER A 126 28.73 38.42 -2.72
C SER A 126 29.76 38.65 -1.62
N THR A 127 30.46 37.60 -1.21
CA THR A 127 31.57 37.70 -0.25
C THR A 127 32.76 38.44 -0.84
N ASP A 128 32.91 38.40 -2.17
CA ASP A 128 34.09 38.93 -2.85
C ASP A 128 33.91 40.39 -3.26
N THR A 129 32.69 40.78 -3.65
CA THR A 129 32.40 42.14 -4.16
C THR A 129 31.50 42.96 -3.25
N GLY A 130 30.88 42.36 -2.23
CA GLY A 130 29.87 43.00 -1.39
C GLY A 130 28.57 43.36 -2.11
N GLN A 131 28.47 43.10 -3.42
CA GLN A 131 27.32 43.48 -4.23
C GLN A 131 26.15 42.54 -4.00
N PRO A 132 24.90 43.07 -3.95
CA PRO A 132 23.73 42.22 -3.83
C PRO A 132 23.39 41.52 -5.14
N PHE A 133 22.93 40.28 -5.04
CA PHE A 133 22.43 39.49 -6.17
C PHE A 133 21.18 38.69 -5.78
N PRO A 134 20.28 38.38 -6.74
CA PRO A 134 19.11 37.57 -6.47
C PRO A 134 19.50 36.11 -6.26
N TRP A 135 18.91 35.49 -5.25
CA TRP A 135 19.07 34.09 -4.92
C TRP A 135 17.71 33.39 -4.93
N LEU A 136 17.59 32.32 -5.70
CA LEU A 136 16.35 31.55 -5.79
C LEU A 136 16.33 30.46 -4.72
N THR A 137 15.32 30.47 -3.86
CA THR A 137 15.08 29.45 -2.84
C THR A 137 13.70 28.83 -3.01
N ARG A 138 13.53 27.58 -2.56
CA ARG A 138 12.22 26.96 -2.51
C ARG A 138 11.39 27.56 -1.38
N GLY A 139 10.11 27.77 -1.63
CA GLY A 139 9.17 28.29 -0.63
C GLY A 139 7.72 27.99 -0.98
N MET A 140 6.89 27.83 0.05
CA MET A 140 5.46 27.58 -0.11
C MET A 140 4.72 28.88 -0.47
N VAL A 141 3.83 28.83 -1.45
CA VAL A 141 2.88 29.91 -1.79
C VAL A 141 1.47 29.34 -1.89
N MET A 142 0.45 30.19 -1.75
CA MET A 142 -0.91 29.85 -2.17
C MET A 142 -1.04 30.22 -3.64
N CYS A 143 -1.32 29.27 -4.51
CA CYS A 143 -1.64 29.54 -5.91
C CYS A 143 -2.88 28.79 -6.34
N ASN A 144 -3.47 29.24 -7.46
CA ASN A 144 -4.55 28.50 -8.09
C ASN A 144 -3.98 27.22 -8.69
N GLN A 145 -4.72 26.13 -8.50
CA GLN A 145 -4.52 24.87 -9.17
C GLN A 145 -5.71 24.65 -10.10
N TYR A 146 -5.44 24.29 -11.35
CA TYR A 146 -6.44 24.02 -12.36
C TYR A 146 -6.50 22.52 -12.61
N TYR A 147 -7.64 21.91 -12.33
CA TYR A 147 -7.94 20.50 -12.48
C TYR A 147 -8.74 20.29 -13.76
N PHE A 148 -8.10 19.80 -14.81
CA PHE A 148 -8.78 19.34 -16.01
C PHE A 148 -9.35 17.96 -15.71
N TYR A 149 -10.66 17.87 -15.48
CA TYR A 149 -11.35 16.59 -15.41
C TYR A 149 -11.70 16.18 -16.83
N VAL A 150 -11.25 15.00 -17.24
CA VAL A 150 -11.41 14.51 -18.62
C VAL A 150 -11.96 13.10 -18.61
N VAL A 151 -12.62 12.72 -19.70
CA VAL A 151 -12.93 11.32 -20.02
C VAL A 151 -12.04 10.95 -21.19
N ASP A 152 -11.23 9.93 -21.00
CA ASP A 152 -10.42 9.31 -22.02
C ASP A 152 -11.16 8.13 -22.65
N GLU A 153 -10.99 7.91 -23.95
CA GLU A 153 -11.62 6.79 -24.65
C GLU A 153 -11.22 5.43 -24.05
N ASP A 154 -9.93 5.26 -23.76
CA ASP A 154 -9.35 4.01 -23.27
C ASP A 154 -9.37 3.90 -21.75
N PHE A 155 -9.13 5.02 -21.05
CA PHE A 155 -8.95 5.05 -19.59
C PHE A 155 -10.18 5.49 -18.81
N GLY A 156 -11.17 6.08 -19.47
CA GLY A 156 -12.35 6.63 -18.81
C GLY A 156 -12.02 7.89 -18.01
N PRO A 157 -12.78 8.19 -16.94
CA PRO A 157 -12.63 9.42 -16.17
C PRO A 157 -11.27 9.52 -15.45
N LEU A 158 -10.57 10.64 -15.63
CA LEU A 158 -9.33 10.98 -14.93
C LEU A 158 -9.22 12.49 -14.72
N PHE A 159 -8.19 12.95 -14.01
CA PHE A 159 -7.88 14.37 -13.97
C PHE A 159 -6.40 14.68 -14.12
N ILE A 160 -6.11 15.84 -14.74
CA ILE A 160 -4.78 16.45 -14.81
C ILE A 160 -4.84 17.81 -14.12
N LYS A 161 -4.05 17.96 -13.06
CA LYS A 161 -4.00 19.15 -12.22
C LYS A 161 -2.72 19.91 -12.50
N PHE A 162 -2.81 21.12 -13.06
CA PHE A 162 -1.70 22.04 -13.23
C PHE A 162 -1.61 23.06 -12.09
N SER A 163 -0.39 23.33 -11.64
CA SER A 163 -0.11 24.52 -10.84
C SER A 163 -0.07 25.75 -11.74
N SER A 164 -0.80 26.80 -11.39
CA SER A 164 -0.76 28.07 -12.13
C SER A 164 0.53 28.86 -11.91
N TYR A 165 1.50 28.31 -11.17
CA TYR A 165 2.73 29.01 -10.81
C TYR A 165 3.94 28.18 -11.21
N PHE A 166 4.99 28.87 -11.65
CA PHE A 166 6.26 28.26 -12.04
C PHE A 166 6.80 27.34 -10.92
N PRO A 167 7.33 26.13 -11.21
CA PRO A 167 7.66 25.59 -12.54
C PRO A 167 6.52 24.77 -13.18
N TYR A 168 5.26 25.12 -12.90
CA TYR A 168 4.06 24.55 -13.55
C TYR A 168 3.97 23.02 -13.44
N THR A 169 4.42 22.47 -12.31
CA THR A 169 4.30 21.03 -12.03
C THR A 169 2.83 20.61 -12.09
N ALA A 170 2.57 19.50 -12.76
CA ALA A 170 1.24 18.92 -12.86
C ALA A 170 1.16 17.57 -12.14
N ARG A 171 -0.08 17.14 -11.86
CA ARG A 171 -0.37 15.82 -11.31
C ARG A 171 -1.48 15.19 -12.12
N ILE A 172 -1.35 13.91 -12.41
CA ILE A 172 -2.41 13.13 -13.05
C ILE A 172 -2.85 12.04 -12.07
N CYS A 173 -4.16 11.79 -12.00
CA CYS A 173 -4.72 10.66 -11.29
C CYS A 173 -5.51 9.80 -12.28
N ILE A 174 -5.09 8.55 -12.43
CA ILE A 174 -5.77 7.56 -13.26
C ILE A 174 -6.41 6.47 -12.38
N ASN A 175 -7.43 5.81 -12.91
CA ASN A 175 -8.10 4.68 -12.27
C ASN A 175 -8.02 3.44 -13.18
N GLY A 176 -7.36 2.38 -12.71
CA GLY A 176 -7.18 1.16 -13.50
C GLY A 176 -8.46 0.32 -13.64
N HIS A 177 -9.42 0.44 -12.72
CA HIS A 177 -10.72 -0.20 -12.87
C HIS A 177 -11.59 0.50 -13.90
N GLU A 178 -11.54 1.83 -13.99
CA GLU A 178 -12.24 2.56 -15.06
C GLU A 178 -11.64 2.25 -16.43
N TYR A 179 -10.31 2.13 -16.53
CA TYR A 179 -9.64 1.61 -17.72
C TYR A 179 -10.14 0.19 -18.07
N ALA A 180 -10.18 -0.73 -17.10
CA ALA A 180 -10.66 -2.09 -17.37
C ALA A 180 -12.12 -2.13 -17.85
N LYS A 181 -13.01 -1.35 -17.23
CA LYS A 181 -14.41 -1.22 -17.67
C LYS A 181 -14.51 -0.69 -19.10
N ARG A 182 -13.67 0.28 -19.49
CA ARG A 182 -13.62 0.83 -20.85
C ARG A 182 -13.15 -0.20 -21.86
N GLN A 183 -12.05 -0.90 -21.57
CA GLN A 183 -11.52 -1.93 -22.46
C GLN A 183 -12.50 -3.09 -22.63
N LEU A 184 -13.17 -3.55 -21.57
CA LEU A 184 -14.24 -4.56 -21.67
C LEU A 184 -15.39 -4.08 -22.56
N ALA A 185 -15.82 -2.82 -22.41
CA ALA A 185 -16.88 -2.26 -23.25
C ALA A 185 -16.46 -2.14 -24.73
N ILE A 186 -15.20 -1.77 -25.00
CA ILE A 186 -14.63 -1.72 -26.36
C ILE A 186 -14.58 -3.12 -26.97
N GLU A 187 -14.19 -4.13 -26.20
CA GLU A 187 -14.15 -5.54 -26.63
C GLU A 187 -15.55 -6.18 -26.70
N GLY A 188 -16.60 -5.49 -26.23
CA GLY A 188 -17.97 -6.02 -26.22
C GLY A 188 -18.17 -7.17 -25.22
N ILE A 189 -17.36 -7.24 -24.17
CA ILE A 189 -17.45 -8.26 -23.13
C ILE A 189 -18.44 -7.78 -22.05
N GLU A 190 -19.46 -8.59 -21.77
CA GLU A 190 -20.46 -8.27 -20.75
C GLU A 190 -19.85 -8.28 -19.34
N PHE A 191 -20.15 -7.25 -18.55
CA PHE A 191 -19.74 -7.15 -17.15
C PHE A 191 -20.73 -6.31 -16.33
N GLU A 192 -20.73 -6.53 -15.02
CA GLU A 192 -21.44 -5.69 -14.05
C GLU A 192 -20.43 -4.88 -13.24
N ALA A 193 -20.64 -3.57 -13.12
CA ALA A 193 -19.72 -2.67 -12.44
C ALA A 193 -19.98 -2.58 -10.93
N LEU A 194 -18.91 -2.43 -10.16
CA LEU A 194 -18.93 -1.81 -8.83
C LEU A 194 -18.53 -0.33 -8.94
N ASP A 195 -18.77 0.49 -7.92
CA ASP A 195 -18.38 1.93 -7.90
C ASP A 195 -16.88 2.11 -8.16
N ASN A 196 -16.05 1.15 -7.75
CA ASN A 196 -14.61 1.12 -8.04
C ASN A 196 -14.11 -0.31 -8.23
N GLY A 197 -14.62 -1.01 -9.24
CA GLY A 197 -14.30 -2.40 -9.52
C GLY A 197 -15.30 -3.06 -10.46
N ILE A 198 -15.23 -4.39 -10.54
CA ILE A 198 -16.11 -5.23 -11.37
C ILE A 198 -16.72 -6.28 -10.45
N LEU A 199 -18.04 -6.45 -10.54
CA LEU A 199 -18.83 -7.41 -9.78
C LEU A 199 -18.84 -8.77 -10.47
N SER A 200 -19.11 -8.79 -11.77
CA SER A 200 -19.13 -9.99 -12.60
C SER A 200 -18.62 -9.66 -13.99
N CYS A 201 -18.04 -10.65 -14.68
CA CYS A 201 -17.52 -10.53 -16.04
C CYS A 201 -17.76 -11.85 -16.78
N ALA A 202 -18.22 -11.78 -18.03
CA ALA A 202 -18.41 -12.96 -18.87
C ALA A 202 -17.10 -13.68 -19.20
N ASP A 203 -15.99 -12.92 -19.27
CA ASP A 203 -14.63 -13.46 -19.43
C ASP A 203 -13.69 -12.91 -18.34
N PRO A 204 -13.64 -13.56 -17.15
CA PRO A 204 -12.74 -13.18 -16.08
C PRO A 204 -11.24 -13.26 -16.44
N VAL A 205 -10.88 -14.19 -17.33
CA VAL A 205 -9.48 -14.38 -17.75
C VAL A 205 -9.04 -13.20 -18.59
N ARG A 206 -9.87 -12.79 -19.56
CA ARG A 206 -9.58 -11.61 -20.37
C ARG A 206 -9.57 -10.32 -19.54
N LEU A 207 -10.48 -10.19 -18.57
CA LEU A 207 -10.45 -9.08 -17.62
C LEU A 207 -9.10 -9.00 -16.88
N GLN A 208 -8.60 -10.12 -16.35
CA GLN A 208 -7.30 -10.12 -15.68
C GLN A 208 -6.16 -9.72 -16.64
N GLN A 209 -6.19 -10.20 -17.89
CA GLN A 209 -5.21 -9.79 -18.92
C GLN A 209 -5.26 -8.29 -19.19
N ILE A 210 -6.45 -7.70 -19.33
CA ILE A 210 -6.62 -6.25 -19.52
C ILE A 210 -5.99 -5.48 -18.35
N LEU A 211 -6.23 -5.91 -17.12
CA LEU A 211 -5.63 -5.30 -15.92
C LEU A 211 -4.11 -5.46 -15.91
N ASP A 212 -3.60 -6.58 -16.41
CA ASP A 212 -2.17 -6.86 -16.49
C ASP A 212 -1.44 -6.08 -17.58
N GLU A 213 -2.11 -5.80 -18.69
CA GLU A 213 -1.62 -5.01 -19.81
C GLU A 213 -1.54 -3.50 -19.51
N LEU A 214 -2.07 -3.03 -18.37
CA LEU A 214 -1.91 -1.64 -17.95
C LEU A 214 -0.47 -1.39 -17.46
N ASP A 215 0.39 -1.00 -18.40
CA ASP A 215 1.83 -0.84 -18.22
C ASP A 215 2.32 0.61 -18.33
N GLU A 216 3.64 0.80 -18.20
CA GLU A 216 4.27 2.11 -18.26
C GLU A 216 4.05 2.79 -19.60
N THR A 217 4.07 2.03 -20.70
CA THR A 217 3.95 2.55 -22.05
C THR A 217 2.56 3.08 -22.32
N LYS A 218 1.50 2.36 -21.94
CA LYS A 218 0.12 2.85 -22.06
C LYS A 218 -0.11 4.11 -21.22
N ILE A 219 0.42 4.13 -19.99
CA ILE A 219 0.29 5.28 -19.08
C ILE A 219 1.06 6.50 -19.62
N GLU A 220 2.25 6.29 -20.18
CA GLU A 220 3.05 7.36 -20.78
C GLU A 220 2.37 7.93 -22.04
N ALA A 221 1.85 7.06 -22.92
CA ALA A 221 1.09 7.47 -24.09
C ALA A 221 -0.16 8.29 -23.73
N LEU A 222 -0.91 7.87 -22.71
CA LEU A 222 -2.04 8.62 -22.17
C LEU A 222 -1.63 10.02 -21.72
N VAL A 223 -0.56 10.12 -20.91
CA VAL A 223 -0.08 11.40 -20.38
C VAL A 223 0.30 12.34 -21.52
N TYR A 224 1.09 11.87 -22.49
CA TYR A 224 1.52 12.71 -23.60
C TYR A 224 0.36 13.09 -24.53
N LYS A 225 -0.58 12.17 -24.82
CA LYS A 225 -1.81 12.48 -25.56
C LYS A 225 -2.56 13.68 -24.98
N TRP A 226 -2.72 13.72 -23.66
CA TRP A 226 -3.42 14.82 -23.01
C TRP A 226 -2.57 16.08 -22.83
N LEU A 227 -1.24 15.96 -22.64
CA LEU A 227 -0.37 17.14 -22.63
C LEU A 227 -0.39 17.86 -23.99
N ASP A 228 -0.46 17.13 -25.10
CA ASP A 228 -0.53 17.72 -26.44
C ASP A 228 -1.87 18.43 -26.73
N ARG A 229 -2.93 18.08 -26.01
CA ARG A 229 -4.28 18.65 -26.19
C ARG A 229 -4.61 19.78 -25.23
N LEU A 230 -4.02 19.78 -24.05
CA LEU A 230 -4.27 20.78 -23.02
C LEU A 230 -3.34 22.00 -23.19
N PRO A 231 -3.69 23.17 -22.62
CA PRO A 231 -2.78 24.31 -22.63
C PRO A 231 -1.42 23.96 -22.01
N ASP A 232 -0.33 24.35 -22.69
CA ASP A 232 1.04 24.15 -22.22
C ASP A 232 1.65 25.48 -21.73
N PRO A 233 2.19 25.56 -20.50
CA PRO A 233 2.91 26.73 -20.03
C PRO A 233 4.27 26.98 -20.72
N PHE A 234 4.79 25.99 -21.45
CA PHE A 234 6.04 26.05 -22.20
C PHE A 234 5.77 26.23 -23.70
N VAL A 235 6.58 27.06 -24.34
CA VAL A 235 6.47 27.29 -25.80
C VAL A 235 7.31 26.28 -26.56
N ARG A 236 7.08 26.15 -27.87
CA ARG A 236 7.82 25.21 -28.73
C ARG A 236 9.34 25.33 -28.58
N GLU A 237 9.86 26.55 -28.48
CA GLU A 237 11.30 26.79 -28.30
C GLU A 237 11.82 26.22 -26.96
N ASP A 238 11.01 26.20 -25.90
CA ASP A 238 11.37 25.55 -24.64
C ASP A 238 11.46 24.02 -24.81
N HIS A 239 10.53 23.42 -25.54
CA HIS A 239 10.53 21.97 -25.79
C HIS A 239 11.72 21.53 -26.64
N GLU A 240 12.06 22.31 -27.67
CA GLU A 240 13.25 22.11 -28.51
C GLU A 240 14.55 22.22 -27.70
N ALA A 241 14.58 23.10 -26.68
CA ALA A 241 15.67 23.20 -25.72
C ALA A 241 15.67 22.09 -24.64
N GLY A 242 14.73 21.14 -24.69
CA GLY A 242 14.67 19.98 -23.82
C GLY A 242 13.85 20.16 -22.54
N TYR A 243 13.11 21.26 -22.39
CA TYR A 243 12.23 21.51 -21.23
C TYR A 243 10.91 20.73 -21.31
N ASN A 244 11.00 19.40 -21.48
CA ASN A 244 9.86 18.47 -21.50
C ASN A 244 9.54 17.84 -20.12
N TYR A 245 8.26 17.68 -19.81
CA TYR A 245 7.81 17.01 -18.59
C TYR A 245 8.34 15.57 -18.49
N ARG A 246 8.69 15.16 -17.27
CA ARG A 246 8.95 13.76 -16.91
C ARG A 246 7.94 13.25 -15.90
N ILE A 247 7.62 11.97 -16.03
CA ILE A 247 6.65 11.27 -15.20
C ILE A 247 7.34 10.62 -14.00
N SER A 248 6.74 10.80 -12.83
CA SER A 248 7.14 10.11 -11.60
C SER A 248 5.94 9.66 -10.78
N ILE A 249 6.03 8.50 -10.15
CA ILE A 249 4.99 7.92 -9.30
C ILE A 249 5.02 8.63 -7.94
N LEU A 250 3.92 9.32 -7.60
CA LEU A 250 3.72 9.88 -6.25
C LEU A 250 3.10 8.85 -5.32
N GLN A 251 2.07 8.17 -5.81
CA GLN A 251 1.32 7.16 -5.09
C GLN A 251 0.77 6.15 -6.09
N ALA A 252 0.85 4.87 -5.76
CA ALA A 252 0.22 3.81 -6.51
C ALA A 252 -0.54 2.90 -5.56
N GLU A 253 -1.77 2.54 -5.93
CA GLU A 253 -2.63 1.62 -5.21
C GLU A 253 -2.77 0.33 -6.02
N PHE A 254 -2.48 -0.80 -5.40
CA PHE A 254 -2.57 -2.13 -6.01
C PHE A 254 -3.61 -2.91 -5.23
N SER A 255 -4.61 -3.43 -5.93
CA SER A 255 -5.75 -4.08 -5.29
C SER A 255 -5.97 -5.50 -5.77
N ARG A 256 -6.42 -6.35 -4.86
CA ARG A 256 -7.02 -7.65 -5.15
C ARG A 256 -8.48 -7.61 -4.71
N THR A 257 -9.38 -8.02 -5.59
CA THR A 257 -10.83 -8.01 -5.35
C THR A 257 -11.37 -9.41 -5.52
N GLN A 258 -11.95 -9.95 -4.45
CA GLN A 258 -12.54 -11.27 -4.42
C GLN A 258 -14.05 -11.13 -4.21
N VAL A 259 -14.84 -11.36 -5.27
CA VAL A 259 -16.30 -11.25 -5.25
C VAL A 259 -16.90 -12.57 -4.80
N PHE A 260 -17.84 -12.52 -3.85
CA PHE A 260 -18.50 -13.70 -3.31
C PHE A 260 -19.80 -14.02 -4.05
N ASP A 261 -20.14 -15.31 -4.11
CA ASP A 261 -21.40 -15.84 -4.63
C ASP A 261 -22.63 -15.24 -3.93
N ARG A 262 -22.49 -14.90 -2.63
CA ARG A 262 -23.55 -14.37 -1.77
C ARG A 262 -22.98 -13.36 -0.76
N PRO A 263 -23.64 -12.22 -0.53
CA PRO A 263 -23.23 -11.21 0.46
C PRO A 263 -22.99 -11.75 1.88
N LEU A 264 -23.81 -12.70 2.32
CA LEU A 264 -23.74 -13.26 3.68
C LEU A 264 -22.42 -14.00 3.94
N SER A 265 -21.91 -14.72 2.93
CA SER A 265 -20.64 -15.44 2.99
C SER A 265 -19.47 -14.48 3.27
N GLY A 266 -19.43 -13.35 2.54
CA GLY A 266 -18.40 -12.33 2.69
C GLY A 266 -18.50 -11.51 3.98
N ARG A 267 -19.70 -11.26 4.51
CA ARG A 267 -19.87 -10.63 5.82
C ARG A 267 -19.34 -11.50 6.96
N HIS A 268 -19.63 -12.81 6.95
CA HIS A 268 -19.09 -13.74 7.93
C HIS A 268 -17.56 -13.84 7.86
N LEU A 269 -17.01 -13.91 6.65
CA LEU A 269 -15.57 -13.86 6.42
C LEU A 269 -14.93 -12.64 7.11
N PHE A 270 -15.48 -11.47 6.81
CA PHE A 270 -14.90 -10.22 7.25
C PHE A 270 -15.05 -10.00 8.77
N GLU A 271 -16.14 -10.46 9.39
CA GLU A 271 -16.25 -10.49 10.85
C GLU A 271 -15.17 -11.37 11.50
N GLU A 272 -14.86 -12.53 10.92
CA GLU A 272 -13.81 -13.41 11.45
C GLU A 272 -12.41 -12.82 11.22
N VAL A 273 -12.13 -12.19 10.07
CA VAL A 273 -10.91 -11.39 9.82
C VAL A 273 -10.70 -10.37 10.94
N ILE A 274 -11.72 -9.58 11.27
CA ILE A 274 -11.60 -8.53 12.29
C ILE A 274 -11.37 -9.13 13.69
N ARG A 275 -12.05 -10.22 14.05
CA ARG A 275 -11.86 -10.91 15.34
C ARG A 275 -10.46 -11.50 15.47
N GLU A 276 -9.88 -11.97 14.37
CA GLU A 276 -8.57 -12.64 14.35
C GLU A 276 -7.39 -11.65 14.35
N ASN A 277 -7.52 -10.49 13.70
CA ASN A 277 -6.40 -9.63 13.34
C ASN A 277 -6.12 -8.45 14.27
N LEU A 278 -6.76 -8.37 15.44
CA LEU A 278 -6.45 -7.39 16.49
C LEU A 278 -4.97 -7.45 16.96
N ASP A 279 -4.28 -8.58 16.77
CA ASP A 279 -2.88 -8.84 17.15
C ASP A 279 -1.83 -8.51 16.07
N LEU A 280 -2.23 -8.05 14.87
CA LEU A 280 -1.30 -7.75 13.76
C LEU A 280 -0.48 -6.46 13.95
N GLY A 281 -0.81 -5.61 14.92
CA GLY A 281 -0.23 -4.27 15.08
C GLY A 281 1.22 -4.16 15.56
N ARG A 282 1.96 -5.27 15.69
CA ARG A 282 3.37 -5.25 16.12
C ARG A 282 4.30 -4.91 14.95
N PRO A 283 5.32 -4.04 15.12
CA PRO A 283 6.24 -3.66 14.04
C PRO A 283 6.89 -4.82 13.29
N SER A 284 7.19 -5.93 13.98
CA SER A 284 7.63 -7.18 13.35
C SER A 284 6.66 -7.60 12.27
N LYS A 285 5.41 -7.91 12.65
CA LYS A 285 4.33 -8.41 11.78
C LYS A 285 4.08 -7.53 10.56
N VAL A 286 4.11 -6.22 10.74
CA VAL A 286 3.94 -5.23 9.65
C VAL A 286 5.08 -5.29 8.63
N SER A 287 6.34 -5.43 9.06
CA SER A 287 7.49 -5.39 8.14
C SER A 287 7.49 -6.52 7.13
N LEU A 288 6.82 -7.62 7.46
CA LEU A 288 6.86 -8.85 6.69
C LEU A 288 5.73 -8.86 5.67
N ILE A 289 4.58 -8.26 5.99
CA ILE A 289 3.53 -7.93 5.01
C ILE A 289 4.10 -7.11 3.85
N PHE A 290 5.09 -6.25 4.10
CA PHE A 290 5.73 -5.42 3.07
C PHE A 290 7.10 -5.94 2.58
N ASN A 291 7.56 -7.12 3.04
CA ASN A 291 8.84 -7.73 2.67
C ASN A 291 10.05 -6.79 2.88
N ARG A 292 10.19 -6.21 4.08
CA ARG A 292 11.34 -5.35 4.42
C ARG A 292 11.83 -5.60 5.84
N GLY A 293 13.16 -5.68 5.99
CA GLY A 293 13.79 -5.78 7.31
C GLY A 293 13.71 -4.46 8.06
N ILE A 294 13.25 -4.48 9.32
CA ILE A 294 13.38 -3.36 10.25
C ILE A 294 14.68 -3.53 11.02
N ASN A 295 15.54 -2.52 10.98
CA ASN A 295 16.73 -2.42 11.83
C ASN A 295 16.80 -1.01 12.46
N LYS A 296 17.82 -0.74 13.28
CA LYS A 296 18.03 0.59 13.90
C LYS A 296 18.09 1.76 12.90
N ARG A 297 18.32 1.50 11.60
CA ARG A 297 18.36 2.48 10.50
C ARG A 297 17.05 2.55 9.70
N THR A 298 15.97 1.89 10.15
CA THR A 298 14.64 1.88 9.51
C THR A 298 13.62 2.63 10.37
N PRO A 299 13.78 3.95 10.61
CA PRO A 299 12.80 4.72 11.38
C PRO A 299 11.48 4.81 10.62
N GLY A 300 10.36 4.74 11.33
CA GLY A 300 9.02 4.85 10.74
C GLY A 300 7.92 4.36 11.67
N THR A 301 6.67 4.63 11.30
CA THR A 301 5.48 4.15 12.02
C THR A 301 5.05 2.79 11.46
N PHE A 302 4.73 1.87 12.36
CA PHE A 302 4.21 0.54 12.05
C PHE A 302 3.01 0.29 12.95
N GLN A 303 1.83 0.04 12.39
CA GLN A 303 0.59 -0.06 13.15
C GLN A 303 -0.47 -0.88 12.40
N THR A 304 -1.38 -1.48 13.15
CA THR A 304 -2.64 -2.02 12.63
C THR A 304 -3.81 -1.32 13.30
N ARG A 305 -4.85 -0.96 12.54
CA ARG A 305 -6.09 -0.38 13.08
C ARG A 305 -7.29 -1.10 12.49
N VAL A 306 -8.26 -1.39 13.34
CA VAL A 306 -9.62 -1.72 12.91
C VAL A 306 -10.44 -0.44 13.05
N ILE A 307 -10.99 0.05 11.94
CA ILE A 307 -11.82 1.26 11.93
C ILE A 307 -13.23 0.86 11.56
N THR A 308 -14.18 1.15 12.45
CA THR A 308 -15.61 1.00 12.20
C THR A 308 -16.19 2.38 11.94
N GLN A 309 -16.36 2.75 10.66
CA GLN A 309 -17.10 3.96 10.28
C GLN A 309 -18.40 3.55 9.60
N GLY A 310 -19.53 3.95 10.19
CA GLY A 310 -20.82 3.96 9.49
C GLY A 310 -21.40 2.62 9.02
N VAL A 311 -20.91 1.46 9.52
CA VAL A 311 -21.43 0.07 9.43
C VAL A 311 -20.43 -0.94 8.83
N ILE A 312 -19.53 -0.55 7.93
CA ILE A 312 -18.53 -1.47 7.33
C ILE A 312 -17.20 -1.37 8.09
N PRO A 313 -16.72 -2.46 8.75
CA PRO A 313 -15.41 -2.42 9.37
C PRO A 313 -14.30 -2.43 8.30
N SER A 314 -13.12 -1.91 8.64
CA SER A 314 -11.95 -1.97 7.76
C SER A 314 -10.70 -2.28 8.56
N LEU A 315 -9.85 -3.16 8.03
CA LEU A 315 -8.54 -3.48 8.55
C LEU A 315 -7.50 -2.61 7.85
N HIS A 316 -6.65 -1.94 8.62
CA HIS A 316 -5.55 -1.15 8.10
C HIS A 316 -4.23 -1.64 8.65
N VAL A 317 -3.25 -1.92 7.79
CA VAL A 317 -1.86 -2.27 8.17
C VAL A 317 -0.92 -1.21 7.57
N SER A 318 -0.19 -0.45 8.38
CA SER A 318 0.72 0.60 7.87
C SER A 318 2.19 0.24 8.00
N TYR A 319 2.96 0.38 6.92
CA TYR A 319 4.43 0.26 6.89
C TYR A 319 5.05 1.57 6.39
N LYS A 320 5.71 2.32 7.28
CA LYS A 320 6.28 3.64 6.96
C LYS A 320 5.21 4.55 6.32
N SER A 321 5.40 4.96 5.06
CA SER A 321 4.43 5.77 4.33
C SER A 321 3.39 4.94 3.57
N SER A 322 3.56 3.63 3.48
CA SER A 322 2.67 2.73 2.76
C SER A 322 1.63 2.11 3.70
N LYS A 323 0.48 1.70 3.16
CA LYS A 323 -0.60 1.08 3.94
C LYS A 323 -1.29 0.00 3.12
N ILE A 324 -1.71 -1.07 3.77
CA ILE A 324 -2.75 -1.98 3.28
C ILE A 324 -4.05 -1.57 3.93
N LYS A 325 -5.13 -1.57 3.16
CA LYS A 325 -6.50 -1.50 3.65
C LYS A 325 -7.25 -2.73 3.14
N GLN A 326 -8.00 -3.37 4.02
CA GLN A 326 -8.88 -4.47 3.67
C GLN A 326 -10.28 -4.20 4.21
N TYR A 327 -11.29 -4.38 3.37
CA TYR A 327 -12.68 -4.07 3.70
C TYR A 327 -13.65 -4.84 2.81
N PHE A 328 -14.89 -4.93 3.26
CA PHE A 328 -15.98 -5.50 2.47
C PHE A 328 -16.62 -4.41 1.60
N LYS A 329 -16.41 -4.50 0.28
CA LYS A 329 -16.87 -3.52 -0.70
C LYS A 329 -18.29 -3.85 -1.15
N GLU A 330 -19.17 -2.87 -0.99
CA GLU A 330 -20.56 -2.89 -1.46
C GLU A 330 -21.34 -4.15 -1.05
N ASP A 331 -20.98 -4.75 0.09
CA ASP A 331 -21.55 -6.02 0.56
C ASP A 331 -21.38 -7.23 -0.39
N HIS A 332 -20.49 -7.14 -1.37
CA HIS A 332 -20.29 -8.18 -2.38
C HIS A 332 -18.87 -8.74 -2.44
N ALA A 333 -17.85 -7.94 -2.13
CA ALA A 333 -16.46 -8.32 -2.40
C ALA A 333 -15.51 -8.00 -1.25
N LEU A 334 -14.54 -8.88 -1.00
CA LEU A 334 -13.39 -8.57 -0.16
C LEU A 334 -12.37 -7.82 -1.02
N ARG A 335 -12.08 -6.56 -0.65
CA ARG A 335 -11.02 -5.76 -1.26
C ARG A 335 -9.83 -5.73 -0.33
N THR A 336 -8.66 -6.15 -0.83
CA THR A 336 -7.36 -5.92 -0.18
C THR A 336 -6.54 -4.99 -1.06
N GLU A 337 -6.23 -3.78 -0.60
CA GLU A 337 -5.52 -2.76 -1.38
C GLU A 337 -4.26 -2.28 -0.67
N THR A 338 -3.12 -2.30 -1.35
CA THR A 338 -1.85 -1.75 -0.89
C THR A 338 -1.60 -0.40 -1.56
N THR A 339 -1.60 0.68 -0.78
CA THR A 339 -1.17 2.02 -1.19
C THR A 339 0.31 2.21 -0.89
N ILE A 340 1.11 2.50 -1.92
CA ILE A 340 2.52 2.89 -1.79
C ILE A 340 2.66 4.39 -2.04
N ASN A 341 2.94 5.17 -0.99
CA ASN A 341 3.12 6.63 -1.07
C ASN A 341 4.59 7.08 -1.26
N ASN A 342 5.54 6.17 -1.06
CA ASN A 342 6.96 6.46 -1.24
C ASN A 342 7.72 5.21 -1.69
N THR A 343 8.10 5.18 -2.95
CA THR A 343 8.87 4.08 -3.56
C THR A 343 10.22 3.84 -2.86
N HIS A 344 10.81 4.89 -2.27
CA HIS A 344 12.08 4.80 -1.55
C HIS A 344 11.98 3.97 -0.27
N ASP A 345 10.78 3.77 0.29
CA ASP A 345 10.57 2.86 1.42
C ASP A 345 10.99 1.42 1.07
N PHE A 346 11.00 1.12 -0.23
CA PHE A 346 11.37 -0.14 -0.87
C PHE A 346 12.70 -0.07 -1.64
N GLY A 347 13.47 1.00 -1.50
CA GLY A 347 14.75 1.16 -2.21
C GLY A 347 14.60 1.46 -3.71
N LEU A 348 13.41 1.84 -4.17
CA LEU A 348 13.13 2.15 -5.56
C LEU A 348 13.07 3.66 -5.81
N GLY A 349 13.52 4.07 -6.99
CA GLY A 349 13.29 5.44 -7.49
C GLY A 349 11.82 5.67 -7.82
N ARG A 350 11.43 6.94 -8.06
CA ARG A 350 10.05 7.31 -8.39
C ARG A 350 9.73 7.30 -9.90
N SER A 351 10.67 6.95 -10.77
CA SER A 351 10.43 6.94 -12.21
C SER A 351 9.38 5.90 -12.58
N LEU A 352 8.54 6.19 -13.59
CA LEU A 352 7.49 5.29 -14.06
C LEU A 352 8.03 3.90 -14.43
N LYS A 353 9.27 3.81 -14.94
CA LYS A 353 9.95 2.54 -15.25
C LYS A 353 10.04 1.53 -14.09
N ASN A 354 9.86 1.98 -12.84
CA ASN A 354 9.89 1.12 -11.67
C ASN A 354 8.51 0.54 -11.32
N LEU A 355 7.48 0.83 -12.12
CA LEU A 355 6.12 0.32 -11.93
C LEU A 355 6.05 -1.22 -11.91
N PRO A 356 6.79 -2.01 -12.72
CA PRO A 356 6.69 -3.47 -12.66
C PRO A 356 7.11 -4.02 -11.30
N GLU A 357 8.19 -3.47 -10.73
CA GLU A 357 8.68 -3.89 -9.41
C GLU A 357 7.73 -3.41 -8.29
N LEU A 358 7.12 -2.24 -8.43
CA LEU A 358 6.10 -1.76 -7.49
C LEU A 358 4.83 -2.61 -7.54
N ARG A 359 4.38 -3.03 -8.74
CA ARG A 359 3.26 -3.98 -8.93
C ARG A 359 3.56 -5.28 -8.18
N ALA A 360 4.74 -5.87 -8.41
CA ALA A 360 5.15 -7.09 -7.73
C ALA A 360 5.16 -6.94 -6.20
N ILE A 361 5.64 -5.82 -5.67
CA ILE A 361 5.63 -5.54 -4.23
C ILE A 361 4.20 -5.40 -3.69
N GLY A 362 3.35 -4.63 -4.37
CA GLY A 362 1.98 -4.34 -3.95
C GLY A 362 1.09 -5.56 -3.95
N PHE A 363 1.04 -6.31 -5.05
CA PHE A 363 0.23 -7.54 -5.16
C PHE A 363 0.73 -8.61 -4.19
N ALA A 364 2.04 -8.84 -4.11
CA ALA A 364 2.57 -9.79 -3.15
C ALA A 364 2.26 -9.41 -1.70
N ALA A 365 2.12 -8.12 -1.39
CA ALA A 365 1.74 -7.67 -0.04
C ALA A 365 0.25 -7.97 0.26
N ASN A 366 -0.64 -7.82 -0.73
CA ASN A 366 -2.04 -8.22 -0.63
C ASN A 366 -2.17 -9.74 -0.42
N CYS A 367 -1.50 -10.55 -1.27
CA CYS A 367 -1.51 -12.01 -1.14
C CYS A 367 -1.00 -12.48 0.21
N ARG A 368 0.13 -11.92 0.67
CA ARG A 368 0.73 -12.27 1.97
C ARG A 368 -0.19 -11.95 3.14
N LEU A 369 -0.98 -10.87 3.07
CA LEU A 369 -1.97 -10.60 4.11
C LEU A 369 -3.02 -11.72 4.16
N LEU A 370 -3.62 -12.07 3.03
CA LEU A 370 -4.64 -13.12 2.93
C LEU A 370 -4.12 -14.51 3.35
N GLU A 371 -2.89 -14.84 2.99
CA GLU A 371 -2.23 -16.09 3.40
C GLU A 371 -2.10 -16.17 4.93
N VAL A 372 -1.66 -15.08 5.60
CA VAL A 372 -1.59 -15.05 7.06
C VAL A 372 -2.95 -15.24 7.70
N GLU A 373 -3.97 -14.60 7.16
CA GLU A 373 -5.34 -14.66 7.70
C GLU A 373 -5.93 -16.06 7.55
N THR A 374 -5.68 -16.71 6.41
CA THR A 374 -6.12 -18.09 6.15
C THR A 374 -5.49 -19.06 7.14
N ILE A 375 -4.16 -19.00 7.29
CA ILE A 375 -3.42 -19.93 8.15
C ILE A 375 -3.69 -19.64 9.64
N SER A 376 -3.89 -18.37 10.03
CA SER A 376 -4.18 -18.04 11.43
C SER A 376 -5.49 -18.67 11.91
N GLN A 377 -6.48 -18.82 11.01
CA GLN A 377 -7.76 -19.44 11.32
C GLN A 377 -7.66 -20.96 11.38
N ASP A 378 -7.02 -21.59 10.39
CA ASP A 378 -6.82 -23.04 10.35
C ASP A 378 -5.42 -23.47 10.84
N CYS A 379 -5.08 -23.06 12.06
CA CYS A 379 -3.82 -23.48 12.69
C CYS A 379 -3.96 -24.73 13.54
N SER A 380 -5.07 -25.48 13.45
CA SER A 380 -5.28 -26.69 14.26
C SER A 380 -4.16 -27.72 14.03
N LEU A 381 -3.66 -28.30 15.11
CA LEU A 381 -2.64 -29.34 15.05
C LEU A 381 -3.23 -30.69 15.45
N ALA A 382 -2.92 -31.73 14.68
CA ALA A 382 -3.10 -33.10 15.15
C ALA A 382 -2.21 -33.35 16.38
N GLU A 383 -2.69 -34.15 17.32
CA GLU A 383 -1.96 -34.50 18.55
C GLU A 383 -0.54 -35.00 18.26
N GLY A 384 -0.39 -35.88 17.27
CA GLY A 384 0.92 -36.41 16.87
C GLY A 384 1.92 -35.34 16.45
N VAL A 385 1.47 -34.27 15.76
CA VAL A 385 2.34 -33.14 15.37
C VAL A 385 2.72 -32.31 16.60
N PHE A 386 1.77 -32.09 17.51
CA PHE A 386 2.05 -31.39 18.77
C PHE A 386 3.07 -32.14 19.63
N GLU A 387 2.90 -33.45 19.79
CA GLU A 387 3.84 -34.30 20.54
C GLU A 387 5.22 -34.33 19.88
N GLN A 388 5.24 -34.51 18.56
CA GLN A 388 6.46 -34.55 17.77
C GLN A 388 7.31 -33.29 18.02
N VAL A 389 6.69 -32.10 18.00
CA VAL A 389 7.37 -30.82 18.15
C VAL A 389 7.82 -30.58 19.60
N THR A 390 6.98 -30.93 20.57
CA THR A 390 7.24 -30.65 22.01
C THR A 390 8.22 -31.63 22.65
N ARG A 391 8.35 -32.84 22.10
CA ARG A 391 9.25 -33.88 22.62
C ARG A 391 10.64 -33.84 21.97
N PRO A 392 11.71 -34.28 22.67
CA PRO A 392 13.02 -34.46 22.04
C PRO A 392 12.96 -35.49 20.91
N GLN A 393 13.69 -35.23 19.82
CA GLN A 393 13.76 -36.12 18.66
C GLN A 393 15.19 -36.62 18.43
N ILE A 394 15.32 -37.73 17.71
CA ILE A 394 16.60 -38.22 17.18
C ILE A 394 16.51 -38.12 15.66
N ILE A 395 17.35 -37.28 15.06
CA ILE A 395 17.41 -37.07 13.61
C ILE A 395 18.85 -37.29 13.18
N ASP A 396 19.05 -38.17 12.20
CA ASP A 396 20.38 -38.57 11.69
C ASP A 396 21.35 -38.94 12.82
N GLY A 397 20.87 -39.72 13.80
CA GLY A 397 21.64 -40.15 14.97
C GLY A 397 21.96 -39.04 15.99
N LYS A 398 21.43 -37.82 15.83
CA LYS A 398 21.67 -36.68 16.74
C LYS A 398 20.39 -36.34 17.50
N ARG A 399 20.51 -36.23 18.83
CA ARG A 399 19.42 -35.78 19.69
C ARG A 399 19.17 -34.27 19.53
N VAL A 400 17.92 -33.89 19.34
CA VAL A 400 17.43 -32.51 19.26
C VAL A 400 16.44 -32.29 20.39
N SER A 401 16.59 -31.20 21.15
CA SER A 401 15.67 -30.90 22.25
C SER A 401 14.29 -30.51 21.72
N GLY A 402 13.22 -30.87 22.43
CA GLY A 402 11.84 -30.53 22.04
C GLY A 402 11.50 -29.06 22.27
N LEU A 403 10.62 -28.52 21.43
CA LEU A 403 10.06 -27.17 21.49
C LEU A 403 8.89 -27.13 22.48
N ARG A 404 9.23 -27.05 23.77
CA ARG A 404 8.24 -27.03 24.87
C ARG A 404 7.29 -25.84 24.76
N PHE A 405 6.00 -26.10 24.95
CA PHE A 405 4.92 -25.13 24.79
C PHE A 405 4.93 -24.02 25.86
N ASP A 406 5.38 -24.32 27.07
CA ASP A 406 5.44 -23.43 28.22
C ASP A 406 6.77 -22.64 28.32
N ASP A 407 7.74 -22.94 27.46
CA ASP A 407 9.03 -22.27 27.45
C ASP A 407 8.92 -20.90 26.77
N HIS A 408 9.15 -19.84 27.56
CA HIS A 408 9.09 -18.45 27.09
C HIS A 408 10.01 -18.18 25.88
N ARG A 409 11.17 -18.83 25.82
CA ARG A 409 12.08 -18.71 24.66
C ARG A 409 11.51 -19.40 23.43
N VAL A 410 10.86 -20.55 23.59
CA VAL A 410 10.22 -21.26 22.47
C VAL A 410 9.05 -20.45 21.94
N ILE A 411 8.19 -19.92 22.82
CA ILE A 411 7.12 -19.03 22.40
C ILE A 411 7.69 -17.78 21.72
N GLY A 412 8.80 -17.22 22.20
CA GLY A 412 9.49 -16.12 21.52
C GLY A 412 10.02 -16.49 20.13
N LEU A 413 10.60 -17.69 19.97
CA LEU A 413 11.03 -18.21 18.66
C LEU A 413 9.85 -18.35 17.71
N LEU A 414 8.74 -18.95 18.15
CA LEU A 414 7.55 -19.15 17.34
C LEU A 414 6.84 -17.82 17.01
N GLN A 415 6.82 -16.86 17.94
CA GLN A 415 6.36 -15.49 17.66
C GLN A 415 7.23 -14.79 16.62
N THR A 416 8.54 -15.05 16.65
CA THR A 416 9.48 -14.53 15.65
C THR A 416 9.27 -15.20 14.30
N LEU A 417 8.98 -16.51 14.27
CA LEU A 417 8.62 -17.23 13.03
C LEU A 417 7.32 -16.74 12.44
N CYS A 418 6.26 -16.51 13.25
CA CYS A 418 5.02 -15.87 12.80
C CYS A 418 5.30 -14.50 12.14
N GLY A 419 6.38 -13.85 12.56
CA GLY A 419 6.93 -12.74 11.82
C GLY A 419 7.46 -13.22 10.46
N PHE A 420 8.50 -14.04 10.45
CA PHE A 420 9.22 -14.40 9.23
C PHE A 420 8.46 -15.13 8.11
N LEU A 421 7.23 -15.59 8.35
CA LEU A 421 6.35 -16.19 7.34
C LEU A 421 6.26 -15.41 6.04
N LEU A 422 6.29 -14.07 6.12
CA LEU A 422 6.02 -13.21 4.96
C LEU A 422 7.28 -12.60 4.33
N LEU A 423 8.46 -13.16 4.63
CA LEU A 423 9.71 -12.79 3.97
C LEU A 423 9.92 -13.69 2.75
N PRO A 424 9.65 -13.22 1.50
CA PRO A 424 9.93 -13.99 0.29
C PRO A 424 11.40 -14.36 0.10
N ASN A 425 12.33 -13.60 0.70
CA ASN A 425 13.75 -13.97 0.73
C ASN A 425 14.15 -14.73 1.99
N GLY A 426 13.20 -15.12 2.84
CA GLY A 426 13.46 -15.71 4.15
C GLY A 426 14.16 -14.75 5.13
N PHE A 427 14.70 -15.27 6.23
CA PHE A 427 15.38 -14.54 7.30
C PHE A 427 16.78 -15.10 7.61
N SER A 428 17.65 -14.30 8.21
CA SER A 428 18.99 -14.72 8.61
C SER A 428 19.13 -14.90 10.13
N ASN A 429 20.24 -15.50 10.56
CA ASN A 429 20.64 -15.54 11.97
C ASN A 429 20.69 -14.14 12.59
N SER A 430 21.31 -13.17 11.90
CA SER A 430 21.42 -11.80 12.40
C SER A 430 20.05 -11.16 12.61
N SER A 431 19.13 -11.32 11.65
CA SER A 431 17.77 -10.80 11.77
C SER A 431 17.00 -11.44 12.92
N MET A 432 17.04 -12.77 13.05
CA MET A 432 16.33 -13.48 14.13
C MET A 432 16.83 -13.11 15.52
N ARG A 433 18.13 -12.89 15.67
CA ARG A 433 18.78 -12.53 16.94
C ARG A 433 18.31 -11.17 17.46
N GLU A 434 18.16 -10.18 16.58
CA GLU A 434 17.64 -8.87 16.94
C GLU A 434 16.21 -8.95 17.48
N TRP A 435 15.35 -9.77 16.85
CA TRP A 435 13.97 -9.98 17.29
C TRP A 435 13.88 -10.75 18.60
N MET A 436 14.68 -11.82 18.76
CA MET A 436 14.69 -12.61 19.98
C MET A 436 15.10 -11.79 21.20
N ALA A 437 16.09 -10.91 21.06
CA ALA A 437 16.49 -10.01 22.13
C ALA A 437 15.35 -9.08 22.56
N GLN A 438 14.62 -8.50 21.59
CA GLN A 438 13.47 -7.63 21.86
C GLN A 438 12.31 -8.36 22.55
N ILE A 439 11.93 -9.55 22.06
CA ILE A 439 10.81 -10.31 22.63
C ILE A 439 11.11 -10.76 24.06
N LEU A 440 12.36 -11.16 24.33
CA LEU A 440 12.80 -11.58 25.65
C LEU A 440 13.11 -10.42 26.60
N GLY A 441 13.07 -9.17 26.11
CA GLY A 441 13.37 -7.98 26.91
C GLY A 441 14.84 -7.89 27.35
N ILE A 442 15.77 -8.46 26.57
CA ILE A 442 17.20 -8.46 26.89
C ILE A 442 18.03 -7.66 25.86
N PRO A 443 19.20 -7.15 26.25
CA PRO A 443 20.16 -6.55 25.31
C PRO A 443 20.56 -7.52 24.16
N ALA A 444 20.75 -6.98 22.96
CA ALA A 444 21.00 -7.77 21.75
C ALA A 444 22.33 -8.56 21.75
N ASP A 445 23.31 -8.12 22.54
CA ASP A 445 24.58 -8.79 22.79
C ASP A 445 24.43 -10.00 23.72
N GLN A 446 23.40 -10.05 24.57
CA GLN A 446 23.13 -11.18 25.47
C GLN A 446 22.47 -12.37 24.76
N TYR A 447 21.85 -12.17 23.60
CA TYR A 447 21.46 -13.27 22.71
C TYR A 447 22.59 -13.54 21.72
N SER A 448 23.49 -14.47 22.07
CA SER A 448 24.71 -14.70 21.27
C SER A 448 24.42 -15.35 19.90
N PRO A 449 25.28 -15.14 18.89
CA PRO A 449 25.17 -15.83 17.60
C PRO A 449 25.15 -17.35 17.72
N GLY A 450 25.94 -17.93 18.64
CA GLY A 450 25.96 -19.37 18.90
C GLY A 450 24.64 -19.88 19.47
N ARG A 451 24.03 -19.10 20.38
CA ARG A 451 22.68 -19.39 20.92
C ARG A 451 21.63 -19.37 19.81
N MET A 452 21.72 -18.40 18.89
CA MET A 452 20.82 -18.32 17.74
C MET A 452 21.04 -19.48 16.74
N THR A 453 22.29 -19.86 16.48
CA THR A 453 22.62 -21.01 15.62
C THR A 453 22.05 -22.31 16.19
N TYR A 454 22.09 -22.48 17.52
CA TYR A 454 21.46 -23.61 18.19
C TYR A 454 19.95 -23.65 17.95
N ASP A 455 19.23 -22.53 18.11
CA ASP A 455 17.78 -22.53 17.89
C ASP A 455 17.40 -22.70 16.42
N LEU A 456 18.13 -22.06 15.50
CA LEU A 456 17.90 -22.27 14.06
C LEU A 456 18.07 -23.74 13.68
N ARG A 457 19.12 -24.39 14.21
CA ARG A 457 19.32 -25.82 14.03
C ARG A 457 18.15 -26.62 14.60
N ARG A 458 17.66 -26.26 15.79
CA ARG A 458 16.51 -26.92 16.42
C ARG A 458 15.25 -26.79 15.58
N LEU A 459 14.89 -25.57 15.19
CA LEU A 459 13.73 -25.28 14.33
C LEU A 459 13.81 -26.04 12.99
N ARG A 460 15.00 -26.06 12.38
CA ARG A 460 15.21 -26.77 11.11
C ARG A 460 15.05 -28.27 11.24
N LEU A 461 15.62 -28.86 12.30
CA LEU A 461 15.54 -30.30 12.52
C LEU A 461 14.10 -30.73 12.87
N HIS A 462 13.36 -29.91 13.60
CA HIS A 462 11.92 -30.12 13.79
C HIS A 462 11.07 -29.83 12.54
N GLY A 463 11.68 -29.43 11.42
CA GLY A 463 10.98 -29.18 10.16
C GLY A 463 10.17 -27.89 10.12
N LEU A 464 10.30 -26.99 11.09
CA LEU A 464 9.58 -25.71 11.12
C LEU A 464 10.16 -24.70 10.12
N ILE A 465 11.44 -24.82 9.80
CA ILE A 465 12.13 -23.93 8.86
C ILE A 465 13.05 -24.74 7.97
N GLU A 466 13.37 -24.21 6.80
CA GLU A 466 14.35 -24.79 5.89
C GLU A 466 15.33 -23.73 5.41
N ARG A 467 16.52 -24.17 4.99
CA ARG A 467 17.57 -23.25 4.53
C ARG A 467 17.42 -23.02 3.03
N ILE A 468 17.42 -21.76 2.62
CA ILE A 468 17.38 -21.40 1.20
C ILE A 468 18.73 -21.78 0.56
N PRO A 469 18.74 -22.57 -0.53
CA PRO A 469 19.96 -23.01 -1.20
C PRO A 469 20.92 -21.85 -1.51
N HIS A 470 22.22 -22.09 -1.37
CA HIS A 470 23.28 -21.12 -1.65
C HIS A 470 23.23 -19.81 -0.84
N THR A 471 22.43 -19.73 0.22
CA THR A 471 22.37 -18.54 1.08
C THR A 471 22.57 -18.89 2.57
N HIS A 472 22.70 -17.85 3.40
CA HIS A 472 22.64 -17.95 4.86
C HIS A 472 21.24 -17.63 5.41
N ARG A 473 20.21 -17.82 4.58
CA ARG A 473 18.82 -17.48 4.89
C ARG A 473 17.96 -18.73 5.05
N TYR A 474 16.87 -18.56 5.77
CA TYR A 474 15.91 -19.60 6.10
C TYR A 474 14.50 -19.15 5.73
N GLN A 475 13.65 -20.07 5.28
CA GLN A 475 12.22 -19.84 5.11
C GLN A 475 11.44 -20.73 6.07
N VAL A 476 10.25 -20.28 6.46
CA VAL A 476 9.37 -21.07 7.33
C VAL A 476 8.61 -22.05 6.45
N THR A 477 8.51 -23.30 6.88
CA THR A 477 7.75 -24.33 6.14
C THR A 477 6.25 -24.15 6.41
N GLU A 478 5.39 -24.78 5.61
CA GLU A 478 3.94 -24.77 5.86
C GLU A 478 3.61 -25.34 7.26
N MET A 479 4.24 -26.46 7.63
CA MET A 479 4.10 -27.06 8.96
C MET A 479 4.59 -26.10 10.06
N GLY A 480 5.73 -25.43 9.85
CA GLY A 480 6.26 -24.46 10.79
C GLY A 480 5.35 -23.26 10.99
N THR A 481 4.68 -22.85 9.93
CA THR A 481 3.69 -21.78 9.91
C THR A 481 2.47 -22.13 10.77
N ARG A 482 1.87 -23.31 10.54
CA ARG A 482 0.74 -23.82 11.35
C ARG A 482 1.12 -23.95 12.83
N ILE A 483 2.27 -24.55 13.14
CA ILE A 483 2.76 -24.70 14.52
C ILE A 483 2.98 -23.35 15.19
N ALA A 484 3.63 -22.41 14.50
CA ALA A 484 3.92 -21.10 15.05
C ALA A 484 2.63 -20.35 15.38
N PHE A 485 1.63 -20.36 14.49
CA PHE A 485 0.33 -19.77 14.79
C PHE A 485 -0.40 -20.48 15.92
N PHE A 486 -0.49 -21.81 15.91
CA PHE A 486 -1.16 -22.57 16.96
C PHE A 486 -0.60 -22.24 18.34
N PHE A 487 0.73 -22.40 18.50
CA PHE A 487 1.38 -22.21 19.79
C PHE A 487 1.21 -20.77 20.29
N THR A 488 1.42 -19.79 19.41
CA THR A 488 1.35 -18.39 19.80
C THR A 488 -0.07 -17.91 20.05
N LYS A 489 -1.06 -18.39 19.30
CA LYS A 489 -2.50 -18.11 19.46
C LYS A 489 -3.03 -18.69 20.76
N ILE A 490 -2.76 -19.96 21.05
CA ILE A 490 -3.18 -20.60 22.31
C ILE A 490 -2.47 -19.94 23.50
N HIS A 491 -1.16 -19.67 23.39
CA HIS A 491 -0.42 -19.00 24.45
C HIS A 491 -0.95 -17.57 24.72
N SER A 492 -1.23 -16.78 23.68
CA SER A 492 -1.68 -15.39 23.84
C SER A 492 -3.14 -15.24 24.26
N ARG A 493 -4.03 -16.13 23.78
CA ARG A 493 -5.48 -16.02 23.99
C ARG A 493 -6.01 -16.88 25.14
N ILE A 494 -5.38 -18.03 25.40
CA ILE A 494 -5.84 -18.97 26.42
C ILE A 494 -4.89 -18.97 27.61
N PHE A 495 -3.60 -19.23 27.39
CA PHE A 495 -2.67 -19.45 28.49
C PHE A 495 -2.41 -18.15 29.28
N ARG A 496 -1.99 -17.07 28.63
CA ARG A 496 -1.71 -15.80 29.32
C ARG A 496 -2.96 -15.19 30.00
N PRO A 497 -4.12 -15.06 29.34
CA PRO A 497 -5.32 -14.49 29.97
C PRO A 497 -5.97 -15.47 30.95
N GLY A 498 -6.01 -16.77 30.62
CA GLY A 498 -6.55 -17.82 31.46
C GLY A 498 -5.79 -17.97 32.77
N LEU A 499 -4.45 -17.99 32.74
CA LEU A 499 -3.64 -17.98 33.96
C LEU A 499 -3.89 -16.70 34.78
N SER A 500 -3.99 -15.54 34.14
CA SER A 500 -4.29 -14.28 34.84
C SER A 500 -5.67 -14.28 35.51
N GLN A 501 -6.68 -14.87 34.88
CA GLN A 501 -8.04 -15.01 35.42
C GLN A 501 -8.17 -16.09 36.49
N LEU A 502 -7.46 -17.21 36.34
CA LEU A 502 -7.49 -18.36 37.27
C LEU A 502 -6.67 -18.10 38.53
N PHE A 503 -5.53 -17.40 38.44
CA PHE A 503 -4.65 -17.12 39.57
C PHE A 503 -4.87 -15.75 40.23
N ASN A 504 -6.00 -15.09 39.96
CA ASN A 504 -6.36 -13.76 40.49
C ASN A 504 -5.28 -12.67 40.25
N GLY A 505 -4.43 -12.82 39.22
CA GLY A 505 -3.36 -11.88 38.90
C GLY A 505 -3.84 -10.55 38.30
N CYS A 506 -5.16 -10.40 38.07
CA CYS A 506 -5.81 -9.17 37.66
C CYS A 506 -6.90 -8.83 38.69
N PRO A 507 -6.97 -7.60 39.24
CA PRO A 507 -7.99 -7.24 40.21
C PRO A 507 -9.39 -7.40 39.57
N LYS A 508 -10.16 -8.36 40.11
CA LYS A 508 -11.58 -8.67 39.86
C LYS A 508 -12.17 -8.09 38.57
N ALA A 509 -11.74 -8.59 37.41
CA ALA A 509 -12.41 -8.29 36.16
C ALA A 509 -13.86 -8.86 36.20
N PRO A 510 -14.91 -8.05 35.97
CA PRO A 510 -16.25 -8.57 35.79
C PRO A 510 -16.28 -9.40 34.49
N ASN A 511 -16.94 -10.56 34.52
CA ASN A 511 -16.97 -11.60 33.48
C ASN A 511 -15.69 -12.45 33.31
N ARG A 512 -15.58 -13.49 34.14
CA ARG A 512 -14.59 -14.59 34.01
C ARG A 512 -15.01 -15.62 32.95
N MET A 513 -15.18 -15.19 31.70
CA MET A 513 -15.73 -16.02 30.63
C MET A 513 -14.96 -17.34 30.40
N ILE A 514 -13.63 -17.33 30.56
CA ILE A 514 -12.81 -18.55 30.41
C ILE A 514 -13.10 -19.53 31.55
N THR A 515 -13.16 -19.06 32.80
CA THR A 515 -13.53 -19.90 33.94
C THR A 515 -14.93 -20.48 33.75
N THR A 516 -15.89 -19.68 33.28
CA THR A 516 -17.25 -20.16 32.99
C THR A 516 -17.27 -21.21 31.86
N ALA A 517 -16.45 -21.03 30.83
CA ALA A 517 -16.32 -21.99 29.73
C ALA A 517 -15.65 -23.30 30.18
N ILE A 518 -14.60 -23.23 31.02
CA ILE A 518 -13.95 -24.40 31.61
C ILE A 518 -14.95 -25.17 32.49
N ASN A 519 -15.70 -24.49 33.35
CA ASN A 519 -16.72 -25.16 34.17
C ASN A 519 -17.80 -25.85 33.30
N LYS A 520 -18.17 -25.26 32.16
CA LYS A 520 -19.08 -25.90 31.19
C LYS A 520 -18.43 -27.10 30.51
N LEU A 521 -17.14 -27.03 30.17
CA LEU A 521 -16.39 -28.15 29.63
C LEU A 521 -16.31 -29.29 30.65
N ASP A 522 -16.00 -29.00 31.91
CA ASP A 522 -15.96 -30.00 32.99
C ASP A 522 -17.33 -30.65 33.19
N HIS A 523 -18.42 -29.88 33.11
CA HIS A 523 -19.78 -30.44 33.12
C HIS A 523 -20.06 -31.33 31.91
N ALA A 524 -19.62 -30.93 30.72
CA ALA A 524 -19.80 -31.74 29.51
C ALA A 524 -18.98 -33.04 29.57
N ILE A 525 -17.74 -32.97 30.06
CA ILE A 525 -16.87 -34.14 30.26
C ILE A 525 -17.44 -35.08 31.32
N ALA A 526 -18.00 -34.55 32.42
CA ALA A 526 -18.66 -35.36 33.44
C ALA A 526 -19.98 -36.00 32.97
N SER A 527 -20.52 -35.54 31.84
CA SER A 527 -21.73 -36.09 31.20
C SER A 527 -21.45 -37.04 30.03
N LEU A 528 -20.18 -37.23 29.66
CA LEU A 528 -19.70 -38.32 28.80
C LEU A 528 -19.46 -39.56 29.65
#